data_AF-X0WI68-F1
#
_entry.id   AF-X0WI68-F1
#
_cell.length_a   1.000
_cell.length_b   1.000
_cell.length_c   1.000
_cell.angle_alpha   90.00
_cell.angle_beta   90.00
_cell.angle_gamma   90.00
#
_symmetry.space_group_name_H-M   'P 1'
#
loop_
_entity.id
_entity.type
_entity.pdbx_description
1 polymer ?
#
loop_
_entity_poly.entity_id
_entity_poly.type
_entity_poly.pdbx_seq_one_letter_code
_entity_poly.pdbx_strand_id
1 'polypeptide(L)'
;RGARYLHVFVPCPLGWGAASKDTIRLARLVKETGIFPVFEAEQGEITGVSKIRRRIPVIEYLKLQRRYAHLFKPEVNTEVIERLQAGADRNIRRFDLLADDEGAEFPGQASDQAGEPQDESGTPPTPETDTATSTLLKDTHGNPR
;
A
#
# COMPACT_ATOMS: atom_id res chain seq x y z
N ARG A 1 19.37 -24.44 -21.63
CA ARG A 1 18.06 -23.91 -22.13
C ARG A 1 16.98 -24.83 -21.60
N GLY A 2 15.90 -24.28 -21.04
CA GLY A 2 14.82 -25.05 -20.40
C GLY A 2 13.74 -24.12 -19.85
N ALA A 3 12.63 -24.69 -19.39
CA ALA A 3 11.56 -23.94 -18.74
C ALA A 3 12.06 -23.31 -17.43
N ARG A 4 11.55 -22.11 -17.13
CA ARG A 4 11.77 -21.40 -15.87
C ARG A 4 10.41 -21.02 -15.31
N TYR A 5 10.27 -21.11 -14.00
CA TYR A 5 9.05 -20.75 -13.30
C TYR A 5 9.29 -19.52 -12.43
N LEU A 6 8.36 -18.57 -12.50
CA LEU A 6 8.35 -17.36 -11.68
C LEU A 6 6.99 -17.27 -10.99
N HIS A 7 7.00 -17.29 -9.66
CA HIS A 7 5.81 -17.02 -8.85
C HIS A 7 5.85 -15.57 -8.37
N VAL A 8 4.98 -14.72 -8.94
CA VAL A 8 4.95 -13.30 -8.62
C VAL A 8 3.75 -13.00 -7.73
N PHE A 9 3.99 -12.39 -6.56
CA PHE A 9 2.93 -11.88 -5.70
C PHE A 9 2.44 -10.53 -6.23
N VAL A 10 1.17 -10.47 -6.65
CA VAL A 10 0.56 -9.25 -7.19
C VAL A 10 -0.60 -8.80 -6.30
N PRO A 11 -0.45 -7.71 -5.54
CA PRO A 11 -1.58 -7.13 -4.82
C PRO A 11 -2.69 -6.69 -5.78
N CYS A 12 -3.93 -7.07 -5.46
CA CYS A 12 -5.11 -6.71 -6.24
C CYS A 12 -6.05 -5.85 -5.37
N PRO A 13 -5.94 -4.51 -5.43
CA PRO A 13 -6.74 -3.62 -4.59
C PRO A 13 -8.25 -3.89 -4.68
N LEU A 14 -8.75 -4.06 -5.91
CA LEU A 14 -10.16 -4.34 -6.17
C LEU A 14 -10.62 -5.66 -5.53
N GLY A 15 -9.91 -6.75 -5.80
CA GLY A 15 -10.28 -8.07 -5.30
C GLY A 15 -10.09 -8.24 -3.79
N TRP A 16 -9.18 -7.47 -3.18
CA TRP A 16 -8.87 -7.59 -1.75
C TRP A 16 -9.58 -6.53 -0.91
N GLY A 17 -10.20 -5.53 -1.54
CA GLY A 17 -10.77 -4.36 -0.89
C GLY A 17 -9.72 -3.58 -0.09
N ALA A 18 -8.56 -3.34 -0.70
CA ALA A 18 -7.50 -2.49 -0.17
C ALA A 18 -7.45 -1.17 -0.93
N ALA A 19 -6.93 -0.10 -0.31
CA ALA A 19 -6.79 1.17 -0.99
C ALA A 19 -5.73 1.07 -2.11
N SER A 20 -6.03 1.60 -3.30
CA SER A 20 -5.12 1.50 -4.46
C SER A 20 -3.72 2.08 -4.19
N LYS A 21 -3.63 3.14 -3.38
CA LYS A 21 -2.35 3.75 -2.95
C LYS A 21 -1.47 2.82 -2.10
N ASP A 22 -2.06 1.81 -1.47
CA ASP A 22 -1.34 0.88 -0.58
C ASP A 22 -0.79 -0.36 -1.32
N THR A 23 -0.92 -0.44 -2.65
CA THR A 23 -0.44 -1.59 -3.44
C THR A 23 1.02 -1.92 -3.15
N ILE A 24 1.91 -0.93 -3.19
CA ILE A 24 3.35 -1.12 -2.91
C ILE A 24 3.59 -1.45 -1.42
N ARG A 25 2.80 -0.84 -0.52
CA ARG A 25 2.86 -1.12 0.91
C ARG A 25 2.50 -2.58 1.20
N LEU A 26 1.45 -3.11 0.59
CA LEU A 26 1.02 -4.51 0.72
C LEU A 26 2.08 -5.49 0.21
N ALA A 27 2.70 -5.20 -0.94
CA ALA A 27 3.78 -6.02 -1.49
C ALA A 27 5.01 -6.07 -0.55
N ARG A 28 5.35 -4.95 0.09
CA ARG A 28 6.42 -4.91 1.11
C ARG A 28 6.00 -5.68 2.36
N LEU A 29 4.80 -5.45 2.87
CA LEU A 29 4.31 -6.09 4.10
C LEU A 29 4.25 -7.62 3.98
N VAL A 30 3.81 -8.18 2.84
CA VAL A 30 3.75 -9.65 2.70
C VAL A 30 5.14 -10.29 2.77
N LYS A 31 6.18 -9.59 2.28
CA LYS A 31 7.58 -10.02 2.40
C LYS A 31 8.07 -9.86 3.82
N GLU A 32 7.92 -8.67 4.41
CA GLU A 32 8.44 -8.35 5.75
C GLU A 32 7.76 -9.14 6.88
N THR A 33 6.55 -9.65 6.64
CA THR A 33 5.86 -10.57 7.55
C THR A 33 6.32 -12.02 7.43
N GLY A 34 7.00 -12.39 6.34
CA GLY A 34 7.38 -13.78 6.04
C GLY A 34 6.28 -14.63 5.41
N ILE A 35 5.12 -14.05 5.08
CA ILE A 35 4.02 -14.76 4.42
C ILE A 35 4.43 -15.19 3.01
N PHE A 36 5.13 -14.34 2.27
CA PHE A 36 5.60 -14.64 0.92
C PHE A 36 7.15 -14.58 0.86
N PRO A 37 7.83 -15.73 0.94
CA PRO A 37 9.27 -15.83 0.76
C PRO A 37 9.67 -15.43 -0.66
N VAL A 38 10.73 -14.62 -0.78
CA VAL A 38 11.32 -14.27 -2.07
C VAL A 38 12.67 -14.96 -2.14
N PHE A 39 12.74 -16.01 -2.96
CA PHE A 39 13.93 -16.85 -3.11
C PHE A 39 14.06 -17.36 -4.54
N GLU A 40 15.27 -17.82 -4.85
CA GLU A 40 15.64 -18.52 -6.08
C GLU A 40 16.03 -19.95 -5.73
N ALA A 41 15.68 -20.89 -6.61
CA ALA A 41 16.05 -22.28 -6.46
C ALA A 41 16.39 -22.90 -7.80
N GLU A 42 17.43 -23.73 -7.79
CA GLU A 42 17.90 -24.49 -8.95
C GLU A 42 18.11 -25.94 -8.55
N GLN A 43 17.59 -26.87 -9.37
CA GLN A 43 17.78 -28.32 -9.16
C GLN A 43 17.33 -28.84 -7.78
N GLY A 44 16.35 -28.19 -7.16
CA GLY A 44 15.82 -28.57 -5.85
C GLY A 44 16.49 -27.87 -4.66
N GLU A 45 17.57 -27.13 -4.90
CA GLU A 45 18.33 -26.40 -3.89
C GLU A 45 18.03 -24.90 -3.93
N ILE A 46 17.99 -24.25 -2.77
CA ILE A 46 17.83 -22.79 -2.67
C ILE A 46 19.18 -22.15 -2.99
N THR A 47 19.22 -21.28 -3.99
CA THR A 47 20.45 -20.61 -4.47
C THR A 47 20.53 -19.15 -4.06
N GLY A 48 19.39 -18.52 -3.75
CA GLY A 48 19.34 -17.12 -3.37
C GLY A 48 18.10 -16.78 -2.55
N VAL A 49 18.22 -15.86 -1.60
CA VAL A 49 17.12 -15.43 -0.73
C VAL A 49 17.18 -13.93 -0.54
N SER A 50 16.04 -13.25 -0.72
CA SER A 50 15.90 -11.85 -0.35
C SER A 50 15.52 -11.74 1.13
N LYS A 51 16.51 -11.38 1.97
CA LYS A 51 16.32 -11.25 3.41
C LYS A 51 15.27 -10.19 3.77
N ILE A 52 14.51 -10.47 4.83
CA ILE A 52 13.60 -9.56 5.51
C ILE A 52 14.44 -8.48 6.18
N ARG A 53 14.09 -7.21 5.96
CA ARG A 53 14.82 -6.07 6.54
C ARG A 53 14.31 -5.73 7.92
N ARG A 54 12.99 -5.88 8.13
CA ARG A 54 12.30 -5.62 9.38
C ARG A 54 11.18 -6.63 9.53
N ARG A 55 11.30 -7.51 10.51
CA ARG A 55 10.22 -8.46 10.81
C ARG A 55 9.00 -7.71 11.32
N ILE A 56 7.86 -7.93 10.67
CA ILE A 56 6.57 -7.32 11.03
C ILE A 56 5.57 -8.46 11.35
N PRO A 57 4.70 -8.32 12.36
CA PRO A 57 3.68 -9.34 12.62
C PRO A 57 2.65 -9.39 11.49
N VAL A 58 2.12 -10.58 11.19
CA VAL A 58 1.20 -10.82 10.07
C VAL A 58 -0.04 -9.93 10.11
N ILE A 59 -0.47 -9.56 11.32
CA ILE A 59 -1.65 -8.73 11.54
C ILE A 59 -1.58 -7.37 10.82
N GLU A 60 -0.39 -6.79 10.65
CA GLU A 60 -0.20 -5.50 9.96
C GLU A 60 -0.45 -5.62 8.45
N TYR A 61 -0.17 -6.78 7.86
CA TYR A 61 -0.57 -7.09 6.50
C TYR A 61 -2.08 -7.33 6.40
N LEU A 62 -2.66 -8.09 7.34
CA LEU A 62 -4.07 -8.50 7.30
C LEU A 62 -5.05 -7.31 7.44
N LYS A 63 -4.76 -6.36 8.32
CA LYS A 63 -5.63 -5.20 8.63
C LYS A 63 -5.95 -4.31 7.43
N LEU A 64 -5.08 -4.27 6.42
CA LEU A 64 -5.23 -3.40 5.25
C LEU A 64 -6.19 -3.94 4.18
N GLN A 65 -6.75 -5.14 4.37
CA GLN A 65 -7.48 -5.85 3.32
C GLN A 65 -8.87 -6.26 3.80
N ARG A 66 -9.93 -5.81 3.10
CA ARG A 66 -11.32 -6.16 3.43
C ARG A 66 -11.58 -7.66 3.40
N ARG A 67 -10.88 -8.44 2.56
CA ARG A 67 -11.02 -9.91 2.53
C ARG A 67 -10.73 -10.60 3.87
N TYR A 68 -9.99 -9.95 4.78
CA TYR A 68 -9.70 -10.45 6.12
C TYR A 68 -10.51 -9.76 7.22
N ALA A 69 -11.46 -8.88 6.88
CA ALA A 69 -12.22 -8.11 7.87
C ALA A 69 -12.99 -8.98 8.89
N HIS A 70 -13.40 -10.18 8.47
CA HIS A 70 -14.10 -11.15 9.33
C HIS A 70 -13.22 -11.71 10.46
N LEU A 71 -11.90 -11.57 10.38
CA LEU A 71 -10.98 -11.96 11.46
C LEU A 71 -10.92 -10.93 12.60
N PHE A 72 -11.52 -9.74 12.41
CA PHE A 72 -11.44 -8.64 13.36
C PHE A 72 -12.79 -8.23 13.94
N LYS A 73 -13.89 -8.92 13.58
CA LYS A 73 -15.25 -8.58 14.00
C LYS A 73 -16.10 -9.84 14.23
N PRO A 74 -17.01 -9.85 15.23
CA PRO A 74 -17.20 -8.81 16.25
C PRO A 74 -16.02 -8.72 17.24
N GLU A 75 -15.33 -9.82 17.45
CA GLU A 75 -14.08 -9.92 18.21
C GLU A 75 -12.95 -10.35 17.29
N VAL A 76 -11.71 -10.13 17.74
CA VAL A 76 -10.52 -10.54 16.98
C VAL A 76 -10.35 -12.06 17.11
N ASN A 77 -10.32 -12.76 15.98
CA ASN A 77 -10.02 -14.18 15.93
C ASN A 77 -8.51 -14.40 16.06
N THR A 78 -8.03 -14.37 17.30
CA THR A 78 -6.61 -14.50 17.65
C THR A 78 -6.05 -15.85 17.22
N GLU A 79 -6.81 -16.95 17.40
CA GLU A 79 -6.39 -18.30 17.03
C GLU A 79 -5.99 -18.39 15.54
N VAL A 80 -6.83 -17.86 14.65
CA VAL A 80 -6.54 -17.86 13.21
C VAL A 80 -5.33 -16.98 12.89
N ILE A 81 -5.22 -15.80 13.51
CA ILE A 81 -4.10 -14.89 13.29
C ILE A 81 -2.77 -15.52 13.76
N GLU A 82 -2.78 -16.19 14.92
CA GLU A 82 -1.61 -16.92 15.44
C GLU A 82 -1.22 -18.09 14.54
N ARG A 83 -2.20 -18.82 13.99
CA ARG A 83 -1.93 -19.88 13.01
C ARG A 83 -1.28 -19.33 11.73
N LEU A 84 -1.74 -18.17 11.26
CA LEU A 84 -1.13 -17.47 10.12
C LEU A 84 0.29 -17.00 10.45
N GLN A 85 0.51 -16.45 11.65
CA GLN A 85 1.84 -16.06 12.12
C GLN A 85 2.78 -17.27 12.19
N ALA A 86 2.32 -18.40 12.73
CA ALA A 86 3.10 -19.63 12.76
C ALA A 86 3.47 -20.12 11.36
N GLY A 87 2.59 -19.94 10.36
CA GLY A 87 2.89 -20.20 8.95
C GLY A 87 4.01 -19.32 8.41
N ALA A 88 3.93 -18.02 8.66
CA ALA A 88 4.97 -17.07 8.28
C ALA A 88 6.31 -17.37 8.99
N ASP A 89 6.27 -17.74 10.27
CA ASP A 89 7.46 -18.12 11.02
C ASP A 89 8.08 -19.42 10.52
N ARG A 90 7.27 -20.39 10.07
CA ARG A 90 7.77 -21.60 9.41
C ARG A 90 8.48 -21.27 8.11
N ASN A 91 7.93 -20.36 7.31
CA ASN A 91 8.57 -19.86 6.10
C ASN A 91 9.91 -19.18 6.43
N ILE A 92 9.93 -18.29 7.41
CA ILE A 92 11.16 -17.60 7.85
C ILE A 92 12.26 -18.59 8.18
N ARG A 93 11.97 -19.65 8.94
CA ARG A 93 12.94 -20.69 9.29
C ARG A 93 13.35 -21.53 8.08
N ARG A 94 12.38 -21.96 7.26
CA ARG A 94 12.62 -22.84 6.11
C ARG A 94 13.54 -22.22 5.06
N PHE A 95 13.34 -20.93 4.79
CA PHE A 95 14.06 -20.20 3.75
C PHE A 95 15.17 -19.31 4.31
N ASP A 96 15.44 -19.39 5.62
CA ASP A 96 16.41 -18.54 6.31
C ASP A 96 16.23 -17.05 5.93
N LEU A 97 15.06 -16.48 6.22
CA LEU A 97 14.69 -15.15 5.71
C LEU A 97 15.25 -13.98 6.53
N LEU A 98 15.90 -14.20 7.67
CA LEU A 98 16.43 -13.11 8.50
C LEU A 98 17.89 -12.84 8.14
N ALA A 99 18.27 -11.56 8.13
CA ALA A 99 19.69 -11.20 8.12
C ALA A 99 20.28 -11.49 9.51
N ASP A 100 21.53 -11.91 9.55
CA ASP A 100 22.33 -11.81 10.77
C ASP A 100 22.42 -10.31 11.14
N ASP A 101 22.36 -9.97 12.43
CA ASP A 101 22.09 -8.63 13.01
C ASP A 101 23.06 -7.47 12.63
N GLU A 102 23.81 -7.55 11.53
CA GLU A 102 24.68 -6.51 11.04
C GLU A 102 23.92 -5.49 10.15
N GLY A 103 23.24 -4.55 10.81
CA GLY A 103 23.12 -3.17 10.34
C GLY A 103 22.37 -2.92 9.02
N ALA A 104 21.05 -3.07 8.99
CA ALA A 104 20.21 -2.46 7.95
C ALA A 104 19.78 -1.03 8.34
N GLU A 105 20.73 -0.10 8.40
CA GLU A 105 20.43 1.34 8.51
C GLU A 105 20.13 1.89 7.10
N PHE A 106 18.89 2.36 6.88
CA PHE A 106 18.46 2.94 5.60
C PHE A 106 18.16 4.44 5.77
N PRO A 107 18.83 5.33 5.01
CA PRO A 107 18.45 6.74 4.93
C PRO A 107 17.24 6.86 3.99
N GLY A 108 16.08 7.25 4.52
CA GLY A 108 14.89 7.41 3.69
C GLY A 108 13.57 7.38 4.46
N GLN A 109 13.48 8.09 5.57
CA GLN A 109 12.19 8.50 6.13
C GLN A 109 11.92 9.93 5.66
N ALA A 110 11.33 10.08 4.47
CA ALA A 110 10.61 11.30 4.18
C ALA A 110 9.30 11.22 4.97
N SER A 111 9.24 11.96 6.09
CA SER A 111 8.00 12.21 6.80
C SER A 111 7.06 12.95 5.86
N ASP A 112 6.00 12.29 5.45
CA ASP A 112 4.86 12.92 4.77
C ASP A 112 4.13 13.77 5.82
N GLN A 113 4.64 14.97 6.07
CA GLN A 113 3.92 16.00 6.82
C GLN A 113 2.93 16.63 5.84
N ALA A 114 1.66 16.28 5.99
CA ALA A 114 0.57 17.05 5.41
C ALA A 114 0.63 18.48 5.99
N GLY A 115 1.09 19.43 5.17
CA GLY A 115 1.01 20.85 5.48
C GLY A 115 -0.45 21.32 5.45
N GLU A 116 -0.84 22.02 6.50
CA GLU A 116 -2.08 22.79 6.63
C GLU A 116 -2.20 23.84 5.50
N PRO A 117 -3.41 24.14 5.00
CA PRO A 117 -3.59 25.21 4.03
C PRO A 117 -3.54 26.57 4.74
N GLN A 118 -2.57 27.42 4.39
CA GLN A 118 -2.56 28.81 4.81
C GLN A 118 -3.46 29.64 3.87
N ASP A 119 -4.43 30.30 4.50
CA ASP A 119 -5.20 31.44 3.99
C ASP A 119 -4.25 32.63 3.82
N GLU A 120 -4.06 33.09 2.58
CA GLU A 120 -3.31 34.31 2.29
C GLU A 120 -4.15 35.18 1.34
N SER A 121 -4.96 36.04 1.94
CA SER A 121 -5.57 37.22 1.33
C SER A 121 -4.56 38.00 0.48
N GLY A 122 -4.80 38.08 -0.82
CA GLY A 122 -4.03 38.92 -1.74
C GLY A 122 -4.94 39.44 -2.87
N THR A 123 -5.49 40.64 -2.70
CA THR A 123 -6.26 41.35 -3.72
C THR A 123 -5.36 41.69 -4.93
N PRO A 124 -5.69 41.26 -6.16
CA PRO A 124 -5.03 41.79 -7.35
C PRO A 124 -5.75 43.06 -7.86
N PRO A 125 -5.01 44.04 -8.41
CA PRO A 125 -5.56 45.32 -8.86
C PRO A 125 -6.37 45.17 -10.15
N THR A 126 -7.47 45.92 -10.25
CA THR A 126 -8.31 46.08 -11.45
C THR A 126 -7.60 46.91 -12.52
N PRO A 127 -7.70 46.53 -13.80
CA PRO A 127 -7.50 47.46 -14.91
C PRO A 127 -8.84 47.99 -15.42
N GLU A 128 -8.95 49.31 -15.50
CA GLU A 128 -10.00 50.04 -16.23
C GLU A 128 -9.61 50.17 -17.71
N THR A 129 -10.49 49.82 -18.65
CA THR A 129 -10.67 50.59 -19.90
C THR A 129 -11.99 50.25 -20.64
N ASP A 130 -12.70 51.33 -20.98
CA ASP A 130 -13.54 51.66 -22.14
C ASP A 130 -14.77 50.83 -22.59
N THR A 131 -15.93 51.48 -22.45
CA THR A 131 -16.86 51.90 -23.52
C THR A 131 -17.40 50.86 -24.51
N ALA A 132 -18.71 50.54 -24.37
CA ALA A 132 -19.78 50.80 -25.35
C ALA A 132 -20.96 49.81 -25.24
N THR A 133 -22.15 50.38 -25.01
CA THR A 133 -23.45 50.12 -25.63
C THR A 133 -23.78 48.72 -26.21
N SER A 134 -24.93 48.18 -25.81
CA SER A 134 -26.02 47.62 -26.68
C SER A 134 -26.68 46.41 -25.99
N THR A 135 -27.88 46.57 -25.42
CA THR A 135 -29.19 46.21 -26.03
C THR A 135 -29.60 44.76 -25.75
N LEU A 136 -30.78 44.61 -25.14
CA LEU A 136 -31.71 43.49 -25.13
C LEU A 136 -31.16 42.05 -25.21
N LEU A 137 -31.55 41.21 -24.25
CA LEU A 137 -32.67 40.27 -24.49
C LEU A 137 -33.10 39.63 -23.16
N LYS A 138 -34.39 39.76 -22.88
CA LYS A 138 -35.12 38.94 -21.92
C LYS A 138 -35.15 37.50 -22.47
N ASP A 139 -35.16 36.52 -21.58
CA ASP A 139 -36.30 35.63 -21.38
C ASP A 139 -35.86 34.30 -20.77
N THR A 140 -36.60 33.93 -19.70
CA THR A 140 -37.03 32.58 -19.31
C THR A 140 -36.19 31.38 -19.75
N HIS A 141 -35.86 30.52 -18.80
CA HIS A 141 -36.54 29.23 -18.60
C HIS A 141 -35.90 28.54 -17.39
N GLY A 142 -36.69 28.36 -16.33
CA GLY A 142 -36.43 27.26 -15.42
C GLY A 142 -36.66 25.95 -16.16
N ASN A 143 -35.87 24.93 -15.84
CA ASN A 143 -36.43 23.61 -15.61
C ASN A 143 -35.45 22.78 -14.75
N PRO A 144 -35.95 22.07 -13.73
CA PRO A 144 -35.18 21.16 -12.90
C PRO A 144 -35.20 19.74 -13.46
N ARG A 145 -34.14 18.98 -13.17
CA ARG A 145 -34.15 17.62 -12.58
C ARG A 145 -32.73 17.08 -12.52
#